data_AF-A0A218QP61-F1
#
_entry.id   AF-A0A218QP61-F1
#
_cell.length_a   1.000
_cell.length_b   1.000
_cell.length_c   1.000
_cell.angle_alpha   90.00
_cell.angle_beta   90.00
_cell.angle_gamma   90.00
#
_symmetry.space_group_name_H-M   'P 1'
#
loop_
_entity.id
_entity.type
_entity.pdbx_description
1 polymer ?
#
loop_
_entity_poly.entity_id
_entity_poly.type
_entity_poly.pdbx_seq_one_letter_code
_entity_poly.pdbx_strand_id
1 'polypeptide(L)'
;MQENIPKYRLCTVSSVNMAEALDYFGDFIKEKTSYKDKKAYLCIEGSLLILHCSGIKNLIFLEIHCSVIAKPGEGKISWVAIAKFIKFCTVQKTNIKILRNSSVVPASCGAIMSDFFGSLPHKKAMHYACYRYRISQVKHE
;
A
#
# COMPACT_ATOMS: atom_id res chain seq x y z
N MET A 1 -21.34 4.58 -7.30
CA MET A 1 -20.79 4.09 -6.02
C MET A 1 -19.37 3.63 -6.25
N GLN A 2 -18.39 4.26 -5.60
CA GLN A 2 -17.02 3.74 -5.57
C GLN A 2 -17.05 2.52 -4.65
N GLU A 3 -16.82 1.32 -5.18
CA GLU A 3 -16.79 0.12 -4.34
C GLU A 3 -15.72 0.27 -3.27
N ASN A 4 -16.05 -0.11 -2.03
CA ASN A 4 -15.14 -0.02 -0.89
C ASN A 4 -14.08 -1.13 -1.00
N ILE A 5 -13.05 -0.88 -1.83
CA ILE A 5 -11.91 -1.78 -2.02
C ILE A 5 -11.05 -1.73 -0.74
N PRO A 6 -10.85 -2.87 -0.05
CA PRO A 6 -10.03 -2.90 1.15
C PRO A 6 -8.58 -2.56 0.82
N LYS A 7 -7.89 -1.91 1.75
CA LYS A 7 -6.47 -1.61 1.61
C LYS A 7 -5.62 -2.86 1.79
N TYR A 8 -4.55 -2.97 1.00
CA TYR A 8 -3.51 -3.98 1.21
C TYR A 8 -2.50 -3.46 2.23
N ARG A 9 -2.14 -4.24 3.25
CA ARG A 9 -1.40 -3.74 4.42
C ARG A 9 -0.05 -4.41 4.57
N LEU A 10 0.99 -3.59 4.66
CA LEU A 10 2.38 -4.01 4.79
C LEU A 10 3.05 -3.26 5.93
N CYS A 11 4.08 -3.86 6.52
CA CYS A 11 4.88 -3.22 7.57
C CYS A 11 6.36 -3.56 7.42
N THR A 12 7.26 -2.68 7.84
CA THR A 12 8.68 -2.99 7.98
C THR A 12 8.90 -4.00 9.10
N VAL A 13 9.79 -4.99 8.88
CA VAL A 13 10.18 -5.94 9.94
C VAL A 13 11.12 -5.32 10.95
N SER A 14 12.11 -4.57 10.47
CA SER A 14 13.05 -3.82 11.31
C SER A 14 12.56 -2.39 11.48
N SER A 15 12.94 -1.75 12.60
CA SER A 15 12.69 -0.33 12.75
C SER A 15 13.60 0.48 11.83
N VAL A 16 13.08 1.61 11.35
CA VAL A 16 13.74 2.54 10.42
C VAL A 16 13.78 3.93 11.03
N ASN A 17 14.70 4.77 10.55
CA ASN A 17 14.78 6.16 10.99
C ASN A 17 13.53 6.93 10.55
N MET A 18 12.87 7.60 11.50
CA MET A 18 11.64 8.35 11.23
C MET A 18 11.86 9.51 10.26
N ALA A 19 12.96 10.26 10.40
CA ALA A 19 13.24 11.39 9.53
C ALA A 19 13.49 10.92 8.09
N GLU A 20 14.31 9.88 7.91
CA GLU A 20 14.58 9.29 6.60
C GLU A 20 13.33 8.70 5.94
N ALA A 21 12.46 8.06 6.72
CA ALA A 21 11.19 7.55 6.22
C ALA A 21 10.30 8.69 5.72
N LEU A 22 10.16 9.76 6.50
CA LEU A 22 9.33 10.90 6.13
C LEU A 22 9.89 11.66 4.92
N ASP A 23 11.22 11.77 4.81
CA ASP A 23 11.90 12.36 3.67
C ASP A 23 11.66 11.54 2.39
N TYR A 24 11.86 10.21 2.45
CA TYR A 24 11.65 9.30 1.33
C TYR A 24 10.21 9.34 0.77
N PHE A 25 9.22 9.47 1.65
CA PHE A 25 7.81 9.54 1.27
C PHE A 25 7.31 10.99 1.11
N GLY A 26 8.16 12.01 1.19
CA GLY A 26 7.76 13.42 1.21
C GLY A 26 6.95 13.83 -0.02
N ASP A 27 7.35 13.38 -1.21
CA ASP A 27 6.64 13.56 -2.49
C ASP A 27 5.29 12.81 -2.58
N PHE A 28 5.09 11.84 -1.70
CA PHE A 28 3.94 10.93 -1.70
C PHE A 28 2.91 11.30 -0.64
N ILE A 29 3.35 12.00 0.40
CA ILE A 29 2.52 12.50 1.50
C ILE A 29 1.72 13.71 1.02
N LYS A 30 0.40 13.65 1.20
CA LYS A 30 -0.51 14.76 0.96
C LYS A 30 -0.67 15.60 2.22
N GLU A 31 -0.97 14.97 3.35
CA GLU A 31 -1.21 15.66 4.61
C GLU A 31 -0.93 14.78 5.83
N LYS A 32 -0.69 15.44 6.97
CA LYS A 32 -0.59 14.79 8.28
C LYS A 32 -1.99 14.41 8.77
N THR A 33 -2.11 13.24 9.38
CA THR A 33 -3.36 12.75 9.94
C THR A 33 -3.11 11.85 11.15
N SER A 34 -4.15 11.20 11.66
CA SER A 34 -4.05 10.20 12.72
C SER A 34 -4.81 8.93 12.34
N TYR A 35 -4.35 7.80 12.86
CA TYR A 35 -5.03 6.52 12.68
C TYR A 35 -5.02 5.75 13.99
N LYS A 36 -6.20 5.58 14.60
CA LYS A 36 -6.35 4.94 15.92
C LYS A 36 -5.35 5.50 16.94
N ASP A 37 -5.33 6.84 17.05
CA ASP A 37 -4.46 7.62 17.93
C ASP A 37 -2.95 7.51 17.65
N LYS A 38 -2.57 6.90 16.51
CA LYS A 38 -1.19 6.87 16.01
C LYS A 38 -0.95 7.97 15.01
N LYS A 39 0.29 8.48 14.97
CA LYS A 39 0.73 9.41 13.93
C LYS A 39 0.65 8.73 12.57
N ALA A 40 -0.03 9.37 11.62
CA ALA A 40 -0.18 8.86 10.28
C ALA A 40 -0.12 9.98 9.24
N TYR A 41 0.02 9.61 7.98
CA TYR A 41 0.09 10.53 6.85
C TYR A 41 -0.77 9.99 5.71
N LEU A 42 -1.69 10.80 5.22
CA LEU A 42 -2.49 10.46 4.05
C LEU A 42 -1.66 10.73 2.80
N CYS A 43 -1.63 9.78 1.87
CA CYS A 43 -0.92 9.91 0.60
C CYS A 43 -1.84 10.42 -0.52
N ILE A 44 -1.24 10.94 -1.59
CA ILE A 44 -1.96 11.56 -2.74
C ILE A 44 -3.05 10.64 -3.31
N GLU A 45 -2.78 9.34 -3.35
CA GLU A 45 -3.65 8.30 -3.92
C GLU A 45 -4.55 7.60 -2.87
N GLY A 46 -4.68 8.19 -1.68
CA GLY A 46 -5.52 7.69 -0.59
C GLY A 46 -4.95 6.51 0.18
N SER A 47 -3.67 6.18 -0.01
CA SER A 47 -2.92 5.26 0.86
C SER A 47 -2.62 5.95 2.19
N LEU A 48 -2.31 5.17 3.23
CA LEU A 48 -2.01 5.70 4.56
C LEU A 48 -0.67 5.17 5.06
N LEU A 49 0.23 6.06 5.47
CA LEU A 49 1.47 5.71 6.19
C LEU A 49 1.22 5.86 7.69
N ILE A 50 1.54 4.85 8.47
CA ILE A 50 1.29 4.81 9.92
C ILE A 50 2.62 4.57 10.63
N LEU A 51 2.94 5.42 11.59
CA LEU A 51 4.15 5.34 12.39
C LEU A 51 3.86 4.59 13.68
N HIS A 52 4.54 3.46 13.89
CA HIS A 52 4.53 2.76 15.17
C HIS A 52 5.84 2.99 15.91
N CYS A 53 5.76 3.34 17.19
CA CYS A 53 6.94 3.51 18.03
C CYS A 53 7.68 2.18 18.18
N SER A 54 9.01 2.19 18.00
CA SER A 54 9.85 1.02 18.26
C SER A 54 10.29 0.87 19.72
N GLY A 55 10.02 1.88 20.56
CA GLY A 55 10.58 2.01 21.91
C GLY A 55 11.96 2.68 21.94
N ILE A 56 12.62 2.85 20.78
CA ILE A 56 13.90 3.55 20.64
C ILE A 56 13.66 4.93 20.02
N LYS A 57 14.32 5.97 20.56
CA LYS A 57 14.19 7.35 20.08
C LYS A 57 14.51 7.42 18.58
N ASN A 58 13.65 8.13 17.83
CA ASN A 58 13.75 8.35 16.38
C ASN A 58 13.62 7.10 15.49
N LEU A 59 13.41 5.91 16.05
CA LEU A 59 13.18 4.69 15.28
C LEU A 59 11.71 4.27 15.32
N ILE A 60 11.18 3.88 14.17
CA ILE A 60 9.77 3.53 13.97
C ILE A 60 9.64 2.21 13.22
N PHE A 61 8.54 1.49 13.42
CA PHE A 61 8.06 0.55 12.40
C PHE A 61 7.08 1.30 11.49
N LEU A 62 7.35 1.27 10.19
CA LEU A 62 6.52 1.94 9.20
C LEU A 62 5.50 0.94 8.63
N GLU A 63 4.22 1.20 8.87
CA GLU A 63 3.12 0.47 8.27
C GLU A 63 2.51 1.29 7.13
N ILE A 64 2.16 0.64 6.02
CA ILE A 64 1.42 1.26 4.92
C ILE A 64 0.12 0.51 4.65
N HIS A 65 -0.98 1.25 4.53
CA HIS A 65 -2.25 0.77 4.00
C HIS A 65 -2.37 1.24 2.55
N CYS A 66 -1.98 0.38 1.62
CA CYS A 66 -1.94 0.68 0.20
C CYS A 66 -3.34 0.70 -0.42
N SER A 67 -3.68 1.80 -1.08
CA SER A 67 -4.76 1.86 -2.06
C SER A 67 -4.48 0.94 -3.23
N VAL A 68 -5.48 0.17 -3.64
CA VAL A 68 -5.51 -0.49 -4.94
C VAL A 68 -6.54 0.23 -5.79
N ILE A 69 -6.07 0.93 -6.82
CA ILE A 69 -6.92 1.82 -7.62
C ILE A 69 -7.32 1.09 -8.88
N ALA A 70 -8.60 0.78 -9.01
CA ALA A 70 -9.14 0.25 -10.25
C ALA A 70 -9.15 1.32 -11.35
N LYS A 71 -8.87 0.91 -12.59
CA LYS A 71 -9.01 1.69 -13.80
C LYS A 71 -10.09 1.07 -14.70
N PRO A 72 -11.37 1.38 -14.44
CA PRO A 72 -12.52 0.82 -15.15
C PRO A 72 -12.46 0.87 -16.67
N GLY A 73 -11.98 1.97 -17.27
CA GLY A 73 -11.91 2.12 -18.73
C GLY A 73 -10.79 1.31 -19.40
N GLU A 74 -9.86 0.76 -18.61
CA GLU A 74 -8.70 0.01 -19.12
C GLU A 74 -8.74 -1.47 -18.74
N GLY A 75 -9.67 -1.91 -17.87
CA GLY A 75 -9.65 -3.26 -17.30
C GLY A 75 -8.40 -3.55 -16.44
N LYS A 76 -7.77 -2.51 -15.90
CA LYS A 76 -6.50 -2.59 -15.15
C LYS A 76 -6.66 -2.07 -13.74
N ILE A 77 -5.64 -2.28 -12.91
CA ILE A 77 -5.53 -1.70 -11.57
C ILE A 77 -4.14 -1.06 -11.40
N SER A 78 -4.00 -0.17 -10.42
CA SER A 78 -2.77 0.52 -10.04
C SER A 78 -2.44 0.25 -8.57
N TRP A 79 -1.16 0.05 -8.26
CA TRP A 79 -0.64 -0.29 -6.93
C TRP A 79 0.66 0.46 -6.58
N VAL A 80 0.72 1.76 -6.91
CA VAL A 80 1.92 2.61 -6.75
C VAL A 80 2.47 2.59 -5.32
N ALA A 81 1.62 2.72 -4.30
CA ALA A 81 2.03 2.60 -2.90
C ALA A 81 2.80 1.31 -2.57
N ILE A 82 2.37 0.16 -3.13
CA ILE A 82 3.03 -1.13 -2.89
C ILE A 82 4.45 -1.07 -3.46
N ALA A 83 4.61 -0.62 -4.71
CA ALA A 83 5.90 -0.53 -5.38
C ALA A 83 6.85 0.44 -4.64
N LYS A 84 6.34 1.61 -4.24
CA LYS A 84 7.13 2.60 -3.48
C LYS A 84 7.56 2.04 -2.12
N PHE A 85 6.69 1.31 -1.43
CA PHE A 85 7.02 0.69 -0.14
C PHE A 85 8.06 -0.44 -0.26
N ILE A 86 7.98 -1.27 -1.31
CA ILE A 86 9.01 -2.29 -1.59
C ILE A 86 10.38 -1.65 -1.80
N LYS A 87 10.43 -0.59 -2.62
CA LYS A 87 11.67 0.14 -2.89
C LYS A 87 12.23 0.77 -1.61
N PHE A 88 11.37 1.37 -0.78
CA PHE A 88 11.76 1.89 0.53
C PHE A 88 12.40 0.80 1.41
N CYS A 89 11.75 -0.35 1.56
CA CYS A 89 12.26 -1.44 2.38
C CYS A 89 13.59 -2.00 1.84
N THR A 90 13.77 -2.02 0.52
CA THR A 90 15.03 -2.41 -0.13
C THR A 90 16.17 -1.45 0.26
N VAL A 91 15.93 -0.13 0.15
CA VAL A 91 16.91 0.91 0.50
C VAL A 91 17.29 0.82 1.98
N GLN A 92 16.29 0.62 2.84
CA GLN A 92 16.46 0.51 4.29
C GLN A 92 16.96 -0.88 4.74
N LYS A 93 17.22 -1.80 3.80
CA LYS A 93 17.70 -3.17 4.06
C LYS A 93 16.84 -3.92 5.08
N THR A 94 15.52 -3.72 5.03
CA THR A 94 14.55 -4.42 5.89
C THR A 94 13.66 -5.33 5.05
N ASN A 95 13.28 -6.46 5.64
CA ASN A 95 12.21 -7.30 5.10
C ASN A 95 10.83 -6.65 5.31
N ILE A 96 9.83 -7.23 4.65
CA ILE A 96 8.44 -6.79 4.72
C ILE A 96 7.61 -7.82 5.48
N LYS A 97 6.82 -7.35 6.44
CA LYS A 97 5.79 -8.11 7.13
C LYS A 97 4.44 -7.89 6.45
N ILE A 98 3.82 -8.97 6.00
CA ILE A 98 2.45 -8.97 5.48
C ILE A 98 1.50 -9.07 6.68
N LEU A 99 0.75 -8.01 6.96
CA LEU A 99 -0.02 -7.93 8.21
C LEU A 99 -1.20 -8.91 8.29
N ARG A 100 -1.72 -9.37 7.15
CA ARG A 100 -2.86 -10.29 7.09
C ARG A 100 -2.54 -11.65 7.72
N ASN A 101 -1.36 -12.19 7.44
CA ASN A 101 -0.94 -13.55 7.82
C ASN A 101 0.36 -13.56 8.62
N SER A 102 0.86 -12.38 9.01
CA SER A 102 2.13 -12.19 9.72
C SER A 102 3.37 -12.77 9.01
N SER A 103 3.28 -13.10 7.73
CA SER A 103 4.41 -13.63 6.97
C SER A 103 5.48 -12.57 6.79
N VAL A 104 6.74 -12.98 6.90
CA VAL A 104 7.90 -12.14 6.61
C VAL A 104 8.46 -12.56 5.26
N VAL A 105 8.58 -11.59 4.36
CA VAL A 105 9.08 -11.81 3.00
C VAL A 105 10.21 -10.84 2.68
N PRO A 106 11.12 -11.22 1.78
CA PRO A 106 12.11 -10.30 1.25
C PRO A 106 11.46 -9.05 0.64
N ALA A 107 12.12 -7.90 0.72
CA ALA A 107 11.69 -6.67 0.06
C ALA A 107 11.88 -6.75 -1.46
N SER A 108 11.07 -7.59 -2.12
CA SER A 108 11.12 -7.77 -3.57
C SER A 108 9.72 -7.79 -4.17
N CYS A 109 9.62 -7.35 -5.42
CA CYS A 109 8.36 -7.40 -6.17
C CYS A 109 7.84 -8.84 -6.28
N GLY A 110 8.70 -9.82 -6.60
CA GLY A 110 8.28 -11.21 -6.74
C GLY A 110 7.62 -11.77 -5.48
N ALA A 111 8.21 -11.51 -4.31
CA ALA A 111 7.68 -12.02 -3.04
C ALA A 111 6.34 -11.38 -2.66
N ILE A 112 6.18 -10.07 -2.88
CA ILE A 112 4.95 -9.35 -2.55
C ILE A 112 3.83 -9.63 -3.57
N MET A 113 4.15 -9.71 -4.86
CA MET A 113 3.14 -9.91 -5.91
C MET A 113 2.40 -11.24 -5.76
N SER A 114 3.09 -12.31 -5.35
CA SER A 114 2.45 -13.61 -5.11
C SER A 114 1.35 -13.53 -4.04
N ASP A 115 1.61 -12.83 -2.93
CA ASP A 115 0.58 -12.64 -1.89
C ASP A 115 -0.49 -11.63 -2.33
N PHE A 116 -0.08 -10.53 -2.97
CA PHE A 116 -0.97 -9.48 -3.42
C PHE A 116 -2.01 -9.99 -4.41
N PHE A 117 -1.64 -10.78 -5.42
CA PHE A 117 -2.58 -11.32 -6.40
C PHE A 117 -3.59 -12.30 -5.77
N GLY A 118 -3.20 -13.01 -4.72
CA GLY A 118 -4.11 -13.84 -3.92
C GLY A 118 -5.03 -13.05 -2.99
N SER A 119 -4.76 -11.76 -2.77
CA SER A 119 -5.40 -10.93 -1.75
C SER A 119 -6.80 -10.44 -2.16
N LEU A 120 -7.67 -10.21 -1.16
CA LEU A 120 -9.00 -9.64 -1.37
C LEU A 120 -8.97 -8.23 -2.00
N PRO A 121 -8.06 -7.31 -1.60
CA PRO A 121 -7.89 -6.02 -2.29
C PRO A 121 -7.72 -6.15 -3.80
N HIS A 122 -6.81 -7.02 -4.24
CA HIS A 122 -6.55 -7.24 -5.66
C HIS A 122 -7.78 -7.81 -6.38
N LYS A 123 -8.36 -8.89 -5.83
CA LYS A 123 -9.52 -9.56 -6.42
C LYS A 123 -10.70 -8.61 -6.62
N LYS A 124 -11.03 -7.80 -5.61
CA LYS A 124 -12.11 -6.81 -5.70
C LYS A 124 -11.80 -5.71 -6.71
N ALA A 125 -10.60 -5.13 -6.66
CA ALA A 125 -10.22 -4.07 -7.58
C ALA A 125 -10.22 -4.54 -9.05
N MET A 126 -9.70 -5.75 -9.30
CA MET A 126 -9.65 -6.33 -10.63
C MET A 126 -11.05 -6.69 -11.14
N HIS A 127 -11.89 -7.30 -10.30
CA HIS A 127 -13.27 -7.59 -10.65
C HIS A 127 -14.02 -6.32 -11.07
N TYR A 128 -13.92 -5.26 -10.25
CA TYR A 128 -14.54 -3.98 -10.55
C TYR A 128 -14.02 -3.36 -11.85
N ALA A 129 -12.70 -3.37 -12.06
CA ALA A 129 -12.08 -2.84 -13.28
C ALA A 129 -12.59 -3.57 -14.54
N CYS A 130 -12.56 -4.90 -14.54
CA CYS A 130 -12.98 -5.71 -15.68
C CYS A 130 -14.49 -5.63 -15.93
N TYR A 131 -15.31 -5.66 -14.88
CA TYR A 131 -16.77 -5.57 -15.02
C TYR A 131 -17.20 -4.25 -15.67
N ARG A 132 -16.64 -3.13 -15.20
CA ARG A 132 -16.96 -1.81 -15.71
C ARG A 132 -16.41 -1.58 -17.11
N TYR A 133 -15.23 -2.13 -17.42
CA TYR A 133 -14.69 -2.16 -18.78
C TYR A 133 -15.69 -2.83 -19.73
N ARG A 134 -16.15 -4.03 -19.38
CA ARG A 134 -17.09 -4.81 -20.20
C ARG A 134 -18.40 -4.06 -20.45
N ILE A 135 -19.00 -3.46 -19.40
CA ILE A 135 -20.21 -2.65 -19.56
C ILE A 135 -19.99 -1.44 -20.47
N SER A 136 -18.81 -0.79 -20.38
CA SER A 136 -18.53 0.37 -21.22
C SER A 136 -18.45 0.01 -22.70
N GLN A 137 -17.92 -1.17 -23.04
CA GLN A 137 -17.86 -1.65 -24.43
C GLN A 137 -19.26 -1.93 -25.00
N VAL A 138 -20.14 -2.57 -24.22
CA VAL A 138 -21.52 -2.90 -24.63
C VAL A 138 -22.40 -1.68 -24.86
N LYS A 139 -22.05 -0.51 -24.32
CA LYS A 139 -22.80 0.75 -24.56
C LYS A 139 -22.35 1.51 -25.82
N HIS A 140 -21.27 1.07 -26.46
CA HIS A 140 -20.72 1.68 -27.65
C HIS A 140 -20.88 0.79 -28.90
N GLU A 141 -21.63 -0.32 -28.77
CA GLU A 141 -22.20 -1.12 -29.85
C GLU A 141 -23.70 -0.80 -30.00
#